data_AF-A0A0F9IV83-F1
#
_entry.id   AF-A0A0F9IV83-F1
#
_cell.length_a   1.000
_cell.length_b   1.000
_cell.length_c   1.000
_cell.angle_alpha   90.00
_cell.angle_beta   90.00
_cell.angle_gamma   90.00
#
_symmetry.space_group_name_H-M   'P 1'
#
loop_
_entity.id
_entity.type
_entity.pdbx_description
1 polymer ?
#
loop_
_entity_poly.entity_id
_entity_poly.type
_entity_poly.pdbx_seq_one_letter_code
_entity_poly.pdbx_strand_id
1 'polypeptide(L)' 'MSETEKDWIDNATYQELLRRWRNSPAGDSIFQGEAGKYYSKVMAEKRNAVGPGAAVAASKAIGW' A
#
# COMPACT_ATOMS: atom_id res chain seq x y z
N MET A 1 -14.13 7.43 -1.33
CA MET A 1 -13.01 6.92 -2.15
C MET A 1 -13.30 7.31 -3.58
N SER A 2 -12.37 7.98 -4.27
CA SER A 2 -12.55 8.23 -5.71
C SER A 2 -12.25 6.99 -6.53
N GLU A 3 -12.86 6.87 -7.71
CA GLU A 3 -12.63 5.73 -8.62
C GLU A 3 -11.16 5.65 -9.07
N THR A 4 -10.51 6.79 -9.27
CA THR A 4 -9.09 6.88 -9.65
C THR A 4 -8.14 6.37 -8.57
N GLU A 5 -8.42 6.66 -7.30
CA GLU A 5 -7.61 6.14 -6.18
C GLU A 5 -7.75 4.62 -6.07
N LYS A 6 -8.95 4.10 -6.33
CA LYS A 6 -9.21 2.66 -6.26
C LYS A 6 -8.46 1.91 -7.34
N ASP A 7 -8.60 2.37 -8.58
CA ASP A 7 -7.88 1.78 -9.72
C ASP A 7 -6.36 1.79 -9.49
N TRP A 8 -5.83 2.89 -8.94
CA TRP A 8 -4.41 2.95 -8.60
C TRP A 8 -4.02 1.92 -7.53
N ILE A 9 -4.79 1.77 -6.45
CA ILE A 9 -4.51 0.79 -5.39
C ILE A 9 -4.54 -0.65 -5.94
N ASP A 10 -5.51 -0.95 -6.80
CA ASP A 10 -5.69 -2.28 -7.38
C ASP A 10 -4.53 -2.65 -8.32
N ASN A 11 -4.06 -1.70 -9.13
CA ASN A 11 -2.96 -1.91 -10.07
C ASN A 11 -1.57 -1.78 -9.42
N ALA A 12 -1.43 -1.08 -8.29
CA ALA A 12 -0.15 -0.86 -7.63
C ALA A 12 0.49 -2.17 -7.12
N THR A 13 1.81 -2.27 -7.23
CA THR A 13 2.56 -3.36 -6.62
C THR A 13 2.63 -3.23 -5.10
N TYR A 14 2.95 -4.32 -4.38
CA TYR A 14 3.15 -4.26 -2.93
C TYR A 14 4.19 -3.19 -2.54
N GLN A 15 5.29 -3.09 -3.30
CA GLN A 15 6.34 -2.12 -3.03
C GLN A 15 5.86 -0.69 -3.23
N GLU A 16 5.06 -0.41 -4.25
CA GLU A 16 4.49 0.93 -4.46
C GLU A 16 3.50 1.31 -3.36
N LEU A 17 2.65 0.37 -2.94
CA LEU A 17 1.77 0.59 -1.79
C LEU A 17 2.59 0.86 -0.52
N LEU A 18 3.67 0.11 -0.29
CA LEU A 18 4.52 0.32 0.89
C LEU A 18 5.26 1.65 0.83
N ARG A 19 5.73 2.04 -0.37
CA ARG A 19 6.38 3.33 -0.59
C ARG A 19 5.42 4.48 -0.33
N ARG A 20 4.19 4.42 -0.85
CA ARG A 20 3.19 5.48 -0.62
C ARG A 20 2.81 5.57 0.85
N TRP A 21 2.57 4.44 1.52
CA TRP A 21 2.28 4.41 2.96
C TRP A 21 3.39 5.07 3.80
N ARG A 22 4.66 4.85 3.45
CA ARG A 22 5.81 5.37 4.20
C ARG A 22 6.13 6.84 3.92
N ASN A 23 5.78 7.37 2.74
CA ASN A 23 6.19 8.70 2.30
C ASN A 23 5.04 9.71 2.22
N SER A 24 3.78 9.27 2.28
CA SER A 24 2.66 10.21 2.31
C SER A 24 2.59 10.96 3.64
N PRO A 25 2.09 12.21 3.63
CA PRO A 25 1.91 12.99 4.85
C PRO A 25 0.89 12.32 5.78
N ALA A 26 1.06 12.55 7.08
CA ALA A 26 0.09 12.10 8.07
C ALA A 26 -1.27 12.75 7.78
N GLY A 27 -2.32 11.93 7.74
CA GLY A 27 -3.67 12.39 7.44
C GLY A 27 -4.05 12.40 5.96
N ASP A 28 -3.26 11.78 5.07
CA ASP A 28 -3.65 11.55 3.67
C ASP A 28 -4.99 10.78 3.59
N SER A 29 -5.92 11.30 2.78
CA SER A 29 -7.28 10.80 2.65
C SER A 29 -7.34 9.36 2.13
N ILE A 30 -6.33 8.92 1.37
CA ILE A 30 -6.26 7.55 0.85
C ILE A 30 -6.11 6.50 1.96
N PHE A 31 -5.65 6.91 3.15
CA PHE A 31 -5.54 6.05 4.34
C PHE A 31 -6.65 6.28 5.37
N GLN A 32 -7.65 7.09 5.06
CA GLN A 32 -8.75 7.41 5.98
C GLN A 32 -10.06 6.77 5.57
N GLY A 33 -10.93 6.55 6.56
CA GLY A 33 -12.28 6.04 6.36
C GLY A 33 -12.32 4.74 5.54
N GLU A 34 -13.26 4.68 4.59
CA GLU A 34 -13.43 3.53 3.69
C GLU A 34 -12.22 3.30 2.77
N ALA A 35 -11.57 4.37 2.29
CA ALA A 35 -10.40 4.27 1.42
C ALA A 35 -9.22 3.61 2.17
N GLY A 36 -8.97 4.02 3.41
CA GLY A 36 -7.92 3.43 4.24
C GLY A 36 -8.14 1.97 4.60
N LYS A 37 -9.40 1.58 4.85
CA LYS A 37 -9.76 0.16 5.04
C LYS A 37 -9.47 -0.64 3.78
N TYR A 38 -9.85 -0.12 2.61
CA TYR A 38 -9.59 -0.77 1.32
C TYR A 38 -8.09 -0.90 1.05
N TYR A 39 -7.35 0.19 1.25
CA TYR A 39 -5.90 0.22 1.09
C TYR A 39 -5.23 -0.84 1.97
N SER A 40 -5.59 -0.90 3.25
CA SER A 40 -5.03 -1.84 4.22
C SER A 40 -5.33 -3.28 3.83
N LYS A 41 -6.53 -3.55 3.32
CA LYS A 41 -6.92 -4.86 2.81
C LYS A 41 -6.04 -5.28 1.62
N VAL A 42 -5.98 -4.47 0.57
CA VAL A 42 -5.20 -4.79 -0.65
C VAL A 42 -3.71 -4.91 -0.33
N MET A 43 -3.19 -4.07 0.55
CA MET A 43 -1.80 -4.15 1.01
C MET A 43 -1.50 -5.47 1.73
N ALA A 44 -2.41 -5.94 2.59
CA ALA A 44 -2.28 -7.23 3.28
C ALA A 44 -2.35 -8.41 2.29
N GLU A 45 -3.28 -8.36 1.34
CA GLU A 45 -3.43 -9.38 0.29
C GLU A 45 -2.16 -9.46 -0.57
N LYS A 46 -1.66 -8.32 -1.05
CA LYS A 46 -0.43 -8.26 -1.85
C LYS A 46 0.81 -8.63 -1.05
N ARG A 47 0.89 -8.28 0.25
CA ARG A 47 1.97 -8.73 1.15
C ARG A 47 2.01 -10.25 1.26
N ASN A 48 0.84 -10.88 1.42
CA ASN A 48 0.74 -12.34 1.51
C ASN A 48 1.10 -13.00 0.17
N ALA A 49 0.69 -12.40 -0.96
CA ALA A 49 0.99 -12.91 -2.29
C ALA A 49 2.48 -12.87 -2.64
N VAL A 50 3.19 -11.79 -2.31
CA VAL A 50 4.65 -11.69 -2.56
C VAL A 50 5.48 -12.52 -1.58
N GLY A 51 4.89 -12.88 -0.44
CA GLY A 51 5.55 -13.66 0.61
C GLY A 51 6.54 -12.85 1.47
N PRO A 52 6.99 -13.43 2.59
CA PRO A 52 7.76 -12.72 3.61
C PRO A 52 9.13 -12.22 3.10
N GLY A 53 9.81 -13.00 2.26
CA GLY A 53 11.14 -12.64 1.73
C GLY A 53 11.09 -11.39 0.84
N ALA A 54 10.15 -11.36 -0.12
CA ALA A 54 9.96 -10.21 -0.99
C ALA A 54 9.44 -8.99 -0.21
N ALA A 55 8.57 -9.21 0.78
CA ALA A 55 8.08 -8.12 1.63
C ALA A 55 9.22 -7.44 2.43
N VAL A 56 10.13 -8.24 3.00
CA VAL A 56 11.33 -7.72 3.69
C VAL A 56 12.26 -7.00 2.71
N ALA A 57 12.51 -7.57 1.53
CA ALA A 57 13.32 -6.93 0.50
C ALA A 57 12.74 -5.58 0.08
N ALA A 58 11.42 -5.49 -0.10
CA ALA A 58 10.72 -4.25 -0.41
C ALA A 58 10.87 -3.21 0.71
N SER A 59 10.74 -3.59 1.99
CA SER A 59 10.97 -2.66 3.11
C SER A 59 12.39 -2.10 3.10
N LYS A 60 13.39 -2.99 2.93
CA LYS A 60 14.81 -2.61 2.89
C LYS A 60 15.11 -1.66 1.74
N ALA A 61 14.54 -1.93 0.56
CA ALA A 61 14.70 -1.09 -0.62
C ALA A 61 14.10 0.32 -0.43
N ILE A 62 13.07 0.45 0.42
CA ILE A 62 12.45 1.74 0.77
C ILE A 62 13.22 2.46 1.89
N GLY A 63 14.13 1.77 2.59
CA GLY A 63 15.00 2.34 3.62
C GLY A 63 14.59 2.05 5.08
N TRP A 64 14.10 0.84 5.36
CA TRP A 64 13.76 0.34 6.71
C TRP A 64 14.08 -1.14 6.87
#